data_AF-A0A6J4IXU0-F1
#
_entry.id   AF-A0A6J4IXU0-F1
#
_cell.length_a   1.000
_cell.length_b   1.000
_cell.length_c   1.000
_cell.angle_alpha   90.00
_cell.angle_beta   90.00
_cell.angle_gamma   90.00
#
_symmetry.space_group_name_H-M   'P 1'
#
loop_
_entity.id
_entity.type
_entity.pdbx_description
1 polymer ?
#
loop_
_entity_poly.entity_id
_entity_poly.type
_entity_poly.pdbx_seq_one_letter_code
_entity_poly.pdbx_strand_id
1 'polypeptide(L)'
;MTALDQFLRWLDLAGIAVFAVSGALVASRKRLDAVGFVVVAAVTGLGGGTLRDLLLGRGPVFWLRAPEPLAVCAGAALLVFFTAHLVESRFRVLLWADAVGLSLFAVAGAETALLAGADPWAAALLGVVSACFGGIVRDV
;
A
#
# COMPACT_ATOMS: atom_id res chain seq x y z
N MET A 1 23.20 3.00 7.45
CA MET A 1 22.12 3.35 6.50
C MET A 1 22.63 4.50 5.67
N THR A 2 22.66 4.32 4.35
CA THR A 2 22.99 5.39 3.42
C THR A 2 21.81 6.35 3.29
N ALA A 3 22.05 7.56 2.78
CA ALA A 3 20.98 8.53 2.49
C ALA A 3 19.93 7.95 1.51
N LEU A 4 20.36 7.07 0.60
CA LEU A 4 19.51 6.38 -0.36
C LEU A 4 18.55 5.40 0.35
N ASP A 5 19.05 4.58 1.27
CA ASP A 5 18.21 3.63 2.04
C ASP A 5 17.11 4.36 2.82
N GLN A 6 17.42 5.53 3.36
CA GLN A 6 16.45 6.35 4.09
C GLN A 6 15.40 6.93 3.15
N PHE A 7 15.80 7.40 1.97
CA PHE A 7 14.88 7.92 0.95
C PHE A 7 13.91 6.85 0.44
N LEU A 8 14.41 5.65 0.13
CA LEU A 8 13.58 4.51 -0.31
C LEU A 8 12.57 4.10 0.76
N ARG A 9 12.99 4.07 2.04
CA ARG A 9 12.08 3.79 3.15
C ARG A 9 10.94 4.81 3.26
N TRP A 10 11.21 6.08 2.99
CA TRP A 10 10.15 7.10 2.97
C TRP A 10 9.20 6.93 1.78
N LEU A 11 9.70 6.53 0.62
CA LEU A 11 8.87 6.20 -0.54
C LEU A 11 7.96 5.01 -0.27
N ASP A 12 8.45 3.96 0.39
CA ASP A 12 7.63 2.80 0.79
C ASP A 12 6.50 3.22 1.73
N LEU A 13 6.80 4.00 2.76
CA LEU A 13 5.80 4.49 3.70
C LEU A 13 4.79 5.43 3.02
N ALA A 14 5.23 6.25 2.07
CA ALA A 14 4.36 7.09 1.26
C ALA A 14 3.43 6.24 0.37
N GLY A 15 3.95 5.20 -0.28
CA GLY A 15 3.14 4.26 -1.07
C GLY A 15 2.07 3.56 -0.22
N ILE A 16 2.46 3.08 0.96
CA ILE A 16 1.53 2.49 1.94
C ILE A 16 0.46 3.51 2.36
N ALA A 17 0.84 4.75 2.66
CA ALA A 17 -0.10 5.80 3.05
C ALA A 17 -1.12 6.10 1.95
N VAL A 18 -0.66 6.25 0.71
CA VAL A 18 -1.50 6.56 -0.45
C VAL A 18 -2.50 5.43 -0.72
N PHE A 19 -2.05 4.16 -0.71
CA PHE A 19 -2.96 3.03 -0.86
C PHE A 19 -3.89 2.83 0.34
N ALA A 20 -3.43 3.11 1.56
CA ALA A 20 -4.27 3.08 2.74
C ALA A 20 -5.41 4.11 2.65
N VAL A 21 -5.13 5.33 2.17
CA VAL A 21 -6.16 6.35 1.88
C VAL A 21 -7.15 5.82 0.85
N SER A 22 -6.67 5.21 -0.22
CA SER A 22 -7.52 4.63 -1.27
C SER A 22 -8.45 3.52 -0.72
N GLY A 23 -7.93 2.63 0.11
CA GLY A 23 -8.71 1.61 0.83
C GLY A 23 -9.74 2.21 1.78
N ALA A 24 -9.35 3.22 2.56
CA ALA A 24 -10.24 3.91 3.47
C ALA A 24 -11.38 4.66 2.74
N LEU A 25 -11.12 5.20 1.55
CA LEU A 25 -12.16 5.80 0.70
C LEU A 25 -13.17 4.75 0.20
N VAL A 26 -12.72 3.52 -0.10
CA VAL A 26 -13.62 2.40 -0.40
C VAL A 26 -14.44 2.01 0.83
N ALA A 27 -13.82 1.90 2.01
CA ALA A 27 -14.53 1.64 3.26
C ALA A 27 -15.60 2.70 3.55
N SER A 28 -15.31 3.98 3.28
CA SER A 28 -16.27 5.09 3.37
C SER A 28 -17.45 4.92 2.41
N ARG A 29 -17.19 4.54 1.16
CA ARG A 29 -18.25 4.27 0.18
C ARG A 29 -19.12 3.08 0.58
N LYS A 30 -18.52 2.04 1.17
CA LYS A 30 -19.20 0.86 1.73
C LYS A 30 -19.81 1.12 3.13
N ARG A 31 -19.72 2.35 3.67
CA ARG A 31 -20.26 2.77 4.98
C ARG A 31 -19.84 1.88 6.15
N LEU A 32 -18.58 1.44 6.14
CA LEU A 32 -18.01 0.65 7.24
C LEU A 32 -17.77 1.52 8.50
N ASP A 33 -17.51 0.87 9.62
CA ASP A 33 -17.10 1.51 10.87
C ASP A 33 -15.58 1.79 10.89
N ALA A 34 -15.10 2.44 11.96
CA ALA A 34 -13.68 2.80 12.07
C ALA A 34 -12.75 1.59 12.00
N VAL A 35 -13.17 0.45 12.56
CA VAL A 35 -12.40 -0.81 12.49
C VAL A 35 -12.34 -1.31 11.05
N GLY A 36 -13.47 -1.32 10.34
CA GLY A 36 -13.53 -1.67 8.93
C GLY A 36 -12.66 -0.77 8.06
N PHE A 37 -12.57 0.53 8.36
CA PHE A 37 -11.65 1.44 7.67
C PHE A 37 -10.19 1.02 7.86
N VAL A 38 -9.77 0.73 9.10
CA VAL A 38 -8.40 0.30 9.39
C VAL A 38 -8.08 -1.01 8.69
N VAL A 39 -8.99 -1.98 8.72
CA VAL A 39 -8.80 -3.29 8.08
C VAL A 39 -8.67 -3.14 6.56
N VAL A 40 -9.61 -2.44 5.91
CA VAL A 40 -9.56 -2.26 4.44
C VAL A 40 -8.33 -1.45 4.04
N ALA A 41 -7.98 -0.40 4.77
CA ALA A 41 -6.78 0.39 4.52
C ALA A 41 -5.49 -0.44 4.67
N ALA A 42 -5.40 -1.28 5.71
CA ALA A 42 -4.26 -2.16 5.94
C ALA A 42 -4.14 -3.23 4.84
N VAL A 43 -5.23 -3.88 4.47
CA VAL A 43 -5.24 -4.88 3.39
C VAL A 43 -4.84 -4.24 2.05
N THR A 44 -5.33 -3.03 1.78
CA THR A 44 -5.00 -2.29 0.55
C THR A 44 -3.53 -1.85 0.54
N GLY A 45 -3.05 -1.22 1.62
CA GLY A 45 -1.71 -0.65 1.71
C GLY A 45 -0.60 -1.68 1.90
N LEU A 46 -0.89 -2.79 2.58
CA LEU A 46 0.12 -3.81 2.93
C LEU A 46 0.02 -5.05 2.03
N GLY A 47 -1.13 -5.29 1.38
CA GLY A 47 -1.41 -6.54 0.67
C GLY A 47 -0.43 -6.84 -0.46
N GLY A 48 -0.14 -5.85 -1.31
CA GLY A 48 0.79 -6.02 -2.43
C GLY A 48 2.22 -6.36 -1.98
N GLY A 49 2.77 -5.57 -1.06
CA GLY A 49 4.08 -5.84 -0.47
C GLY A 49 4.14 -7.16 0.30
N THR A 50 3.04 -7.56 0.95
CA THR A 50 2.93 -8.85 1.63
C THR A 50 3.02 -10.00 0.64
N LEU A 51 2.25 -9.96 -0.46
CA LEU A 51 2.30 -11.00 -1.48
C LEU A 51 3.68 -11.08 -2.13
N ARG A 52 4.28 -9.93 -2.46
CA ARG A 52 5.66 -9.84 -2.98
C ARG A 52 6.66 -10.52 -2.04
N ASP A 53 6.65 -10.15 -0.76
CA ASP A 53 7.60 -10.67 0.22
C ASP A 53 7.43 -12.20 0.39
N LEU A 54 6.19 -12.71 0.38
CA LEU A 54 5.91 -14.14 0.41
C LEU A 54 6.43 -14.88 -0.84
N LEU A 55 6.21 -14.32 -2.03
CA LEU A 55 6.70 -14.91 -3.29
C LEU A 55 8.23 -14.93 -3.38
N LEU A 56 8.90 -13.94 -2.79
CA LEU A 56 10.36 -13.87 -2.69
C LEU A 56 10.93 -14.71 -1.53
N GLY A 57 10.10 -15.39 -0.73
CA GLY A 57 10.55 -16.14 0.45
C GLY A 57 11.10 -15.25 1.57
N ARG A 58 10.74 -13.96 1.61
CA ARG A 58 11.21 -12.98 2.60
C ARG A 58 10.29 -13.00 3.82
N GLY A 59 10.58 -13.86 4.79
CA GLY A 59 9.87 -13.94 6.06
C GLY A 59 10.69 -13.43 7.25
N PRO A 60 10.07 -12.87 8.30
CA PRO A 60 8.65 -12.46 8.38
C PRO A 60 8.35 -11.19 7.57
N VAL A 61 7.10 -11.01 7.14
CA VAL A 61 6.66 -9.87 6.31
C VAL A 61 6.94 -8.54 7.01
N PHE A 62 7.18 -7.48 6.21
CA PHE A 62 7.72 -6.20 6.71
C PHE A 62 6.95 -5.57 7.88
N TRP A 63 5.61 -5.63 7.87
CA TRP A 63 4.77 -5.04 8.92
C TRP A 63 4.71 -5.86 10.22
N LEU A 64 5.23 -7.10 10.22
CA LEU A 64 5.45 -7.87 11.45
C LEU A 64 6.79 -7.53 12.12
N ARG A 65 7.74 -6.97 11.35
CA ARG A 65 9.07 -6.60 11.85
C ARG A 65 9.10 -5.20 12.45
N ALA A 66 8.19 -4.34 12.03
CA ALA A 66 8.19 -2.93 12.38
C ALA A 66 6.74 -2.42 12.46
N PRO A 67 6.37 -1.65 13.51
CA PRO A 67 5.00 -1.17 13.69
C PRO A 67 4.60 -0.02 12.76
N GLU A 68 5.57 0.67 12.16
CA GLU A 68 5.36 1.90 11.38
C GLU A 68 4.38 1.72 10.20
N PRO A 69 4.47 0.65 9.37
CA PRO A 69 3.50 0.42 8.30
C PRO A 69 2.05 0.31 8.79
N LEU A 70 1.82 -0.41 9.90
CA LEU A 70 0.50 -0.55 10.50
C LEU A 70 0.00 0.79 11.05
N ALA A 71 0.89 1.55 11.70
CA ALA A 71 0.57 2.88 12.21
C ALA A 71 0.20 3.85 11.06
N VAL A 72 0.88 3.79 9.92
CA VAL A 72 0.55 4.57 8.72
C VAL A 72 -0.82 4.19 8.19
N CYS A 73 -1.12 2.89 8.05
CA CYS A 73 -2.43 2.43 7.61
C CYS A 73 -3.56 2.89 8.55
N ALA A 74 -3.37 2.72 9.85
CA ALA A 74 -4.35 3.14 10.85
C ALA A 74 -4.54 4.66 10.87
N GLY A 75 -3.45 5.43 10.82
CA GLY A 75 -3.48 6.90 10.76
C GLY A 75 -4.21 7.41 9.51
N ALA A 76 -3.89 6.87 8.34
CA ALA A 76 -4.57 7.19 7.09
C ALA A 76 -6.06 6.83 7.13
N ALA A 77 -6.38 5.64 7.66
CA ALA A 77 -7.76 5.18 7.82
C ALA A 77 -8.58 6.09 8.72
N LEU A 78 -8.06 6.47 9.89
CA LEU A 78 -8.74 7.36 10.83
C LEU A 78 -8.88 8.77 10.27
N LEU A 79 -7.83 9.28 9.62
CA LEU A 79 -7.89 10.57 8.94
C LEU A 79 -9.03 10.59 7.92
N VAL A 80 -9.10 9.57 7.05
CA VAL A 80 -10.17 9.46 6.04
C VAL A 80 -11.53 9.21 6.69
N PHE A 81 -11.61 8.43 7.77
CA PHE A 81 -12.86 8.21 8.51
C PHE A 81 -13.49 9.53 8.96
N PHE A 82 -12.70 10.43 9.53
CA PHE A 82 -13.20 11.74 9.98
C PHE A 82 -13.35 12.76 8.85
N THR A 83 -12.61 12.66 7.74
CA THR A 83 -12.60 13.70 6.70
C THR A 83 -13.35 13.33 5.41
N ALA A 84 -13.72 12.07 5.19
CA ALA A 84 -14.34 11.63 3.94
C ALA A 84 -15.71 12.27 3.65
N HIS A 85 -16.37 12.88 4.64
CA HIS A 85 -17.59 13.64 4.45
C HIS A 85 -17.35 15.03 3.83
N LEU A 86 -16.12 15.56 3.92
CA LEU A 86 -15.72 16.85 3.33
C LEU A 86 -15.34 16.73 1.84
N VAL A 87 -15.15 15.51 1.34
CA VAL A 87 -14.69 15.23 -0.02
C VAL A 87 -15.89 15.08 -0.95
N GLU A 88 -16.01 15.99 -1.93
CA GLU A 88 -17.12 16.02 -2.90
C GLU A 88 -17.19 14.74 -3.76
N SER A 89 -16.05 14.30 -4.33
CA SER A 89 -15.97 13.05 -5.09
C SER A 89 -14.89 12.12 -4.54
N ARG A 90 -15.30 11.26 -3.60
CA ARG A 90 -14.46 10.19 -3.03
C ARG A 90 -13.85 9.29 -4.11
N PHE A 91 -14.60 9.04 -5.18
CA PHE A 91 -14.16 8.21 -6.30
C PHE A 91 -13.03 8.87 -7.11
N ARG A 92 -13.08 10.18 -7.36
CA ARG A 92 -12.01 10.89 -8.06
C ARG A 92 -10.72 10.92 -7.24
N VAL A 93 -10.82 11.16 -5.94
CA VAL A 93 -9.64 11.13 -5.04
C VAL A 93 -9.06 9.72 -4.97
N LEU A 94 -9.90 8.70 -4.90
CA LEU A 94 -9.49 7.29 -4.94
C LEU A 94 -8.69 7.00 -6.22
N LEU A 95 -9.19 7.37 -7.41
CA LEU A 95 -8.50 7.14 -8.68
C LEU A 95 -7.11 7.77 -8.74
N TRP A 96 -6.96 9.01 -8.28
CA TRP A 96 -5.66 9.67 -8.26
C TRP A 96 -4.72 9.07 -7.22
N ALA A 97 -5.22 8.75 -6.02
CA ALA A 97 -4.46 8.04 -5.01
C ALA A 97 -3.98 6.68 -5.54
N ASP A 98 -4.86 5.93 -6.21
CA ASP A 98 -4.54 4.64 -6.80
C ASP A 98 -3.43 4.78 -7.86
N ALA A 99 -3.52 5.74 -8.77
CA ALA A 99 -2.49 5.98 -9.78
C ALA A 99 -1.11 6.29 -9.16
N VAL A 100 -1.07 7.16 -8.14
CA VAL A 100 0.17 7.47 -7.41
C VAL A 100 0.70 6.22 -6.70
N GLY A 101 -0.15 5.49 -5.99
CA GLY A 101 0.20 4.25 -5.32
C GLY A 101 0.78 3.22 -6.29
N LEU A 102 0.11 2.99 -7.44
CA LEU A 102 0.56 2.05 -8.46
C LEU A 102 1.97 2.37 -8.94
N SER A 103 2.26 3.64 -9.26
CA SER A 103 3.58 4.05 -9.71
C SER A 103 4.68 3.80 -8.67
N LEU A 104 4.41 4.13 -7.39
CA LEU A 104 5.36 3.93 -6.30
C LEU A 104 5.63 2.45 -6.06
N PHE A 105 4.59 1.62 -5.94
CA PHE A 105 4.76 0.19 -5.68
C PHE A 105 5.26 -0.60 -6.88
N ALA A 106 5.03 -0.13 -8.11
CA ALA A 106 5.64 -0.76 -9.28
C ALA A 106 7.17 -0.65 -9.24
N VAL A 107 7.68 0.55 -8.95
CA VAL A 107 9.12 0.80 -8.87
C VAL A 107 9.73 0.14 -7.64
N ALA A 108 9.18 0.39 -6.44
CA ALA A 108 9.70 -0.18 -5.19
C ALA A 108 9.60 -1.71 -5.14
N GLY A 109 8.53 -2.27 -5.72
CA GLY A 109 8.34 -3.71 -5.86
C GLY A 109 9.37 -4.36 -6.77
N ALA A 110 9.62 -3.77 -7.93
CA ALA A 110 10.64 -4.24 -8.86
C ALA A 110 12.04 -4.12 -8.28
N GLU A 111 12.38 -3.00 -7.65
CA GLU A 111 13.65 -2.80 -6.97
C GLU A 111 13.87 -3.86 -5.87
N THR A 112 12.87 -4.07 -5.00
CA THR A 112 12.96 -5.06 -3.93
C THR A 112 13.18 -6.47 -4.48
N ALA A 113 12.55 -6.81 -5.60
CA ALA A 113 12.73 -8.10 -6.27
C ALA A 113 14.14 -8.24 -6.87
N LEU A 114 14.65 -7.21 -7.54
CA LEU A 114 16.03 -7.20 -8.06
C LEU A 114 17.06 -7.35 -6.93
N LEU A 115 16.88 -6.63 -5.82
CA LEU A 115 17.74 -6.73 -4.64
C LEU A 115 17.66 -8.09 -3.95
N ALA A 116 16.55 -8.82 -4.13
CA ALA A 116 16.40 -10.19 -3.66
C ALA A 116 17.03 -11.22 -4.63
N GLY A 117 17.66 -10.79 -5.72
CA GLY A 117 18.31 -11.65 -6.71
C GLY A 117 17.35 -12.25 -7.76
N ALA A 118 16.13 -11.72 -7.90
CA ALA A 118 15.21 -12.15 -8.94
C ALA A 118 15.70 -11.73 -10.34
N ASP A 119 15.37 -12.56 -11.34
CA ASP A 119 15.57 -12.21 -12.75
C ASP A 119 14.82 -10.90 -13.11
N PRO A 120 15.35 -10.04 -14.01
CA PRO A 120 14.71 -8.77 -14.36
C PRO A 120 13.24 -8.88 -14.82
N TRP A 121 12.87 -9.96 -15.53
CA TRP A 121 11.48 -10.18 -15.93
C TRP A 121 10.59 -10.54 -14.75
N ALA A 122 11.10 -11.38 -13.85
CA ALA A 122 10.41 -11.71 -12.61
C ALA A 122 10.25 -10.47 -11.71
N ALA A 123 11.28 -9.61 -11.65
CA ALA A 123 11.23 -8.37 -10.90
C ALA A 123 10.19 -7.38 -11.46
N ALA A 124 10.13 -7.22 -12.79
CA ALA A 124 9.10 -6.40 -13.43
C ALA A 124 7.70 -6.91 -13.09
N LEU A 125 7.47 -8.23 -13.18
CA LEU A 125 6.18 -8.83 -12.82
C LEU A 125 5.85 -8.61 -11.34
N LEU A 126 6.81 -8.83 -10.43
CA LEU A 126 6.61 -8.61 -9.00
C LEU A 126 6.35 -7.14 -8.65
N GLY A 127 6.92 -6.19 -9.40
CA GLY A 127 6.55 -4.78 -9.32
C GLY A 127 5.07 -4.56 -9.65
N VAL A 128 4.60 -5.11 -10.76
CA VAL A 128 3.18 -5.03 -11.16
C VAL A 128 2.27 -5.70 -10.13
N VAL A 129 2.65 -6.89 -9.62
CA VAL A 129 1.89 -7.59 -8.57
C VAL A 129 1.80 -6.73 -7.30
N SER A 130 2.92 -6.14 -6.87
CA SER A 130 2.95 -5.27 -5.70
C SER A 130 2.04 -4.06 -5.85
N ALA A 131 2.01 -3.47 -7.05
CA ALA A 131 1.18 -2.31 -7.36
C ALA A 131 -0.31 -2.65 -7.42
N CYS A 132 -0.70 -3.73 -8.10
CA CYS A 132 -2.10 -4.00 -8.39
C CYS A 132 -2.81 -4.79 -7.30
N PHE A 133 -2.11 -5.69 -6.59
CA PHE A 133 -2.76 -6.66 -5.71
C PHE A 133 -3.51 -6.00 -4.55
N GLY A 134 -2.97 -4.92 -3.97
CA GLY A 134 -3.66 -4.15 -2.92
C GLY A 134 -5.01 -3.58 -3.41
N GLY A 135 -5.03 -2.99 -4.61
CA GLY A 135 -6.25 -2.47 -5.24
C GLY A 135 -7.25 -3.58 -5.62
N ILE A 136 -6.76 -4.72 -6.12
CA ILE A 136 -7.61 -5.88 -6.43
C ILE A 136 -8.33 -6.36 -5.17
N VAL A 137 -7.62 -6.58 -4.07
CA VAL A 137 -8.25 -7.09 -2.83
C VAL A 137 -9.23 -6.08 -2.23
N ARG A 138 -8.96 -4.77 -2.37
CA ARG A 138 -9.87 -3.69 -1.95
C ARG A 138 -11.21 -3.70 -2.71
N ASP A 139 -11.15 -3.98 -4.01
CA ASP A 139 -12.26 -3.79 -4.95
C ASP A 139 -13.18 -5.01 -5.06
N VAL A 140 -12.72 -6.18 -4.65
CA VAL A 140 -13.56 -7.38 -4.42
C VAL A 140 -14.56 -7.14 -3.29
#